data_AF-A0A2G9NR45-F1
#
_entry.id   AF-A0A2G9NR45-F1
#
_cell.length_a   1.000
_cell.length_b   1.000
_cell.length_c   1.000
_cell.angle_alpha   90.00
_cell.angle_beta   90.00
_cell.angle_gamma   90.00
#
_symmetry.space_group_name_H-M   'P 1'
#
loop_
_entity.id
_entity.type
_entity.pdbx_description
1 polymer ?
#
loop_
_entity_poly.entity_id
_entity_poly.type
_entity_poly.pdbx_seq_one_letter_code
_entity_poly.pdbx_strand_id
1 'polypeptide(L)'
;MKTQFSKYETARIIGARALQIAMDAPLLIKISDAELKDMRYDSIKIAEKELASGALPISIHRPLPQRKKDKLTAVKEEKYSDEELAAKEQEVEKEIAEAAEELGLVEEDESEVAANSTEEI
;
A
#
# COMPACT_ATOMS: atom_id res chain seq x y z
N MET A 1 -3.31 -34.75 -8.12
CA MET A 1 -3.62 -33.35 -8.54
C MET A 1 -2.30 -32.65 -8.80
N LYS A 2 -2.03 -32.18 -10.03
CA LYS A 2 -0.88 -31.28 -10.29
C LYS A 2 -1.25 -29.90 -9.74
N THR A 3 -0.96 -29.66 -8.47
CA THR A 3 -1.00 -28.30 -7.92
C THR A 3 0.16 -27.53 -8.54
N GLN A 4 -0.14 -26.70 -9.53
CA GLN A 4 0.81 -25.77 -10.12
C GLN A 4 1.28 -24.80 -9.01
N PHE A 5 2.58 -24.82 -8.71
CA PHE A 5 3.20 -23.84 -7.83
C PHE A 5 3.27 -22.48 -8.52
N SER A 6 3.14 -21.39 -7.76
CA SER A 6 3.42 -20.06 -8.31
C SER A 6 4.91 -19.90 -8.60
N LYS A 7 5.28 -18.97 -9.48
CA LYS A 7 6.71 -18.68 -9.78
C LYS A 7 7.52 -18.37 -8.50
N TYR A 8 6.91 -17.74 -7.51
CA TYR A 8 7.54 -17.40 -6.23
C TYR A 8 7.75 -18.62 -5.34
N GLU A 9 6.77 -19.51 -5.32
CA GLU A 9 6.83 -20.77 -4.58
C GLU A 9 7.89 -21.69 -5.17
N THR A 10 7.90 -21.86 -6.49
CA THR A 10 8.91 -22.64 -7.21
C THR A 10 10.31 -22.11 -6.92
N ALA A 11 10.52 -20.80 -7.05
CA ALA A 11 11.81 -20.18 -6.75
C ALA A 11 12.23 -20.40 -5.28
N ARG A 12 11.30 -20.28 -4.33
CA ARG A 12 11.56 -20.50 -2.89
C ARG A 12 11.92 -21.96 -2.61
N ILE A 13 11.23 -22.91 -3.23
CA ILE A 13 11.49 -24.34 -3.07
C ILE A 13 12.87 -24.70 -3.61
N ILE A 14 13.19 -24.28 -4.84
CA ILE A 14 14.49 -24.53 -5.46
C ILE A 14 15.60 -23.91 -4.62
N GLY A 15 15.45 -22.65 -4.20
CA GLY A 15 16.46 -21.97 -3.39
C GLY A 15 16.70 -22.65 -2.03
N ALA A 16 15.63 -23.01 -1.31
CA ALA A 16 15.74 -23.71 -0.04
C ALA A 16 16.38 -25.09 -0.21
N ARG A 17 16.02 -25.82 -1.27
CA ARG A 17 16.55 -27.15 -1.54
C ARG A 17 18.01 -27.13 -2.03
N ALA A 18 18.36 -26.18 -2.88
CA ALA A 18 19.74 -25.96 -3.32
C ALA A 18 20.66 -25.66 -2.14
N LEU A 19 20.18 -24.87 -1.17
CA LEU A 19 20.92 -24.63 0.08
C LEU A 19 21.14 -25.92 0.87
N GLN A 20 20.13 -26.77 1.00
CA GLN A 20 20.28 -28.06 1.67
C GLN A 20 21.34 -28.94 0.98
N ILE A 21 21.31 -29.02 -0.35
CA ILE A 21 22.29 -29.79 -1.14
C ILE A 21 23.70 -29.23 -0.95
N ALA A 22 23.84 -27.90 -0.89
CA ALA A 22 25.14 -27.25 -0.61
C ALA A 22 25.66 -27.54 0.81
N MET A 23 24.79 -27.97 1.72
CA MET A 23 25.13 -28.44 3.07
C MET A 23 25.23 -29.98 3.13
N ASP A 24 25.56 -30.62 2.00
CA ASP A 24 25.70 -32.08 1.86
C ASP A 24 24.46 -32.89 2.25
N ALA A 25 23.26 -32.29 2.16
CA ALA A 25 22.02 -33.03 2.37
C ALA A 25 21.85 -34.14 1.31
N PRO A 26 21.26 -35.29 1.68
CA PRO A 26 21.09 -36.40 0.76
C PRO A 26 20.15 -36.07 -0.39
N LEU A 27 20.51 -36.56 -1.59
CA LEU A 27 19.68 -36.46 -2.79
C LEU A 27 18.55 -37.49 -2.73
N LEU A 28 17.33 -37.06 -3.05
CA LEU A 28 16.13 -37.90 -3.03
C LEU A 28 15.90 -38.67 -4.33
N ILE A 29 16.63 -38.31 -5.39
CA ILE A 29 16.58 -38.98 -6.69
C ILE A 29 17.90 -39.69 -6.98
N LYS A 30 17.83 -40.77 -7.78
CA LYS A 30 19.02 -41.40 -8.33
C LYS A 30 19.53 -40.56 -9.50
N ILE A 31 20.70 -39.96 -9.34
CA ILE A 31 21.40 -39.23 -10.41
C ILE A 31 22.66 -40.03 -10.73
N SER A 32 22.92 -40.26 -12.02
CA SER A 32 24.14 -40.94 -12.44
C SER A 32 25.35 -40.00 -12.41
N ASP A 33 26.57 -40.54 -12.26
CA ASP A 33 27.80 -39.73 -12.24
C ASP A 33 28.01 -38.91 -13.52
N ALA A 34 27.51 -39.40 -14.66
CA ALA A 34 27.54 -38.66 -15.93
C ALA A 34 26.67 -37.40 -15.86
N GLU A 35 25.46 -37.52 -15.32
CA GLU A 35 24.54 -36.40 -15.18
C GLU A 35 25.04 -35.37 -14.14
N LEU A 36 25.66 -35.81 -13.03
CA LEU A 36 26.28 -34.87 -12.09
C LEU A 36 27.39 -34.05 -12.75
N LYS A 37 28.23 -34.69 -13.59
CA LYS A 37 29.30 -34.01 -14.33
C LYS A 37 28.75 -33.02 -15.34
N ASP A 38 27.70 -33.38 -16.09
CA ASP A 38 27.04 -32.48 -17.03
C ASP A 38 26.46 -31.24 -16.33
N MET A 39 25.90 -31.44 -15.14
CA MET A 39 25.36 -30.37 -14.29
C MET A 39 26.44 -29.60 -13.53
N ARG A 40 27.71 -30.02 -13.62
CA ARG A 40 28.86 -29.46 -12.89
C ARG A 40 28.66 -29.41 -11.37
N TYR A 41 27.94 -30.37 -10.82
CA TYR A 41 27.62 -30.43 -9.38
C TYR A 41 26.90 -29.17 -8.85
N ASP A 42 26.19 -28.45 -9.73
CA ASP A 42 25.43 -27.26 -9.36
C ASP A 42 24.19 -27.63 -8.53
N SER A 43 24.14 -27.15 -7.29
CA SER A 43 23.07 -27.43 -6.34
C SER A 43 21.71 -26.93 -6.81
N ILE A 44 21.66 -25.83 -7.59
CA ILE A 44 20.41 -25.29 -8.12
C ILE A 44 19.81 -26.24 -9.15
N LYS A 45 20.63 -26.70 -10.09
CA LYS A 45 20.17 -27.64 -11.14
C LYS A 45 19.74 -28.97 -10.54
N ILE A 46 20.44 -29.45 -9.51
CA ILE A 46 20.08 -30.68 -8.80
C ILE A 46 18.71 -30.51 -8.12
N ALA A 47 18.48 -29.39 -7.44
CA ALA A 47 17.20 -29.06 -6.84
C ALA A 47 16.06 -28.95 -7.86
N GLU A 48 16.32 -28.36 -9.03
CA GLU A 48 15.35 -28.30 -10.15
C GLU A 48 14.94 -29.70 -10.62
N LYS A 49 15.92 -30.60 -10.78
CA LYS A 49 15.67 -32.00 -11.19
C LYS A 49 14.85 -32.75 -10.15
N GLU A 50 15.16 -32.55 -8.86
CA GLU A 50 14.38 -33.14 -7.77
C GLU A 50 12.95 -32.61 -7.72
N LEU A 51 12.75 -31.30 -7.92
CA LEU A 51 11.42 -30.70 -7.98
C LEU A 51 10.63 -31.25 -9.18
N ALA A 52 11.25 -31.37 -10.35
CA ALA A 52 10.62 -31.92 -11.55
C ALA A 52 10.23 -33.40 -11.40
N SER A 53 10.99 -34.16 -10.62
CA SER A 53 10.69 -35.57 -10.32
C SER A 53 9.52 -35.76 -9.34
N GLY A 54 9.11 -34.69 -8.63
CA GLY A 54 8.10 -34.76 -7.58
C GLY A 54 8.55 -35.50 -6.31
N ALA A 55 9.85 -35.75 -6.14
CA ALA A 55 10.40 -36.46 -4.98
C ALA A 55 10.42 -35.62 -3.69
N LEU A 56 10.30 -34.29 -3.79
CA LEU A 56 10.39 -33.38 -2.64
C LEU A 56 9.12 -33.43 -1.77
N PRO A 57 9.21 -33.85 -0.49
CA PRO A 57 8.06 -33.90 0.41
C PRO A 57 7.78 -32.52 1.02
N ILE A 58 7.37 -31.56 0.20
CA ILE A 58 7.16 -30.16 0.61
C ILE A 58 5.68 -29.79 0.50
N SER A 59 5.18 -29.12 1.54
CA SER A 59 3.84 -28.52 1.56
C SER A 59 3.96 -27.00 1.68
N ILE A 60 3.12 -26.26 0.95
CA ILE A 60 3.11 -24.80 0.98
C ILE A 60 1.90 -24.31 1.76
N HIS A 61 2.16 -23.54 2.81
CA HIS A 61 1.11 -22.84 3.53
C HIS A 61 0.83 -21.48 2.87
N ARG A 62 -0.41 -21.25 2.44
CA ARG A 62 -0.86 -20.01 1.77
C ARG A 62 -1.81 -19.24 2.70
N PRO A 63 -1.29 -18.49 3.69
CA PRO A 63 -2.13 -17.72 4.59
C PRO A 63 -2.79 -16.56 3.84
N LEU A 64 -4.08 -16.36 4.07
CA LEU A 64 -4.78 -15.15 3.63
C LEU A 64 -4.43 -13.99 4.58
N PRO A 65 -4.40 -12.74 4.09
CA PRO A 65 -4.24 -11.59 4.97
C PRO A 65 -5.37 -11.57 5.99
N GLN A 66 -5.03 -11.58 7.27
CA GLN A 66 -6.02 -11.43 8.33
C GLN A 66 -6.22 -9.94 8.63
N ARG A 67 -7.48 -9.52 8.78
CA ARG A 67 -7.79 -8.18 9.27
C ARG A 67 -7.32 -8.09 10.73
N LYS A 68 -6.26 -7.30 10.97
CA LYS A 68 -5.94 -6.89 12.33
C LYS A 68 -7.04 -5.94 12.80
N LYS A 69 -7.70 -6.29 13.91
CA LYS A 69 -8.57 -5.38 14.66
C LYS A 69 -7.71 -4.40 15.46
N ASP A 70 -6.66 -3.86 14.85
CA ASP A 70 -6.02 -2.69 15.42
C ASP A 70 -7.14 -1.66 15.45
N LYS A 71 -7.56 -1.28 16.66
CA LYS A 71 -8.58 -0.29 16.87
C LYS A 71 -8.03 0.95 16.19
N LEU A 72 -8.48 1.23 14.96
CA LEU A 72 -8.49 2.59 14.46
C LEU A 72 -9.13 3.35 15.61
N THR A 73 -8.35 4.17 16.32
CA THR A 73 -8.86 5.01 17.40
C THR A 73 -10.09 5.65 16.82
N ALA A 74 -11.26 5.36 17.39
CA ALA A 74 -12.51 5.93 16.93
C ALA A 74 -12.22 7.42 16.71
N VAL A 75 -12.41 7.88 15.48
CA VAL A 75 -12.37 9.32 15.21
C VAL A 75 -13.27 9.90 16.28
N LYS A 76 -12.72 10.73 17.17
CA LYS A 76 -13.54 11.43 18.15
C LYS A 76 -14.44 12.31 17.30
N GLU A 77 -15.64 11.83 17.00
CA GLU A 77 -16.73 12.70 16.61
C GLU A 77 -16.97 13.55 17.86
N GLU A 78 -16.34 14.72 17.92
CA GLU A 78 -16.75 15.74 18.88
C GLU A 78 -18.20 16.04 18.55
N LYS A 79 -19.12 15.45 19.32
CA LYS A 79 -20.53 15.79 19.28
C LYS A 79 -20.65 17.18 19.88
N TYR A 80 -20.54 18.20 19.05
CA TYR A 80 -20.95 19.54 19.41
C TYR A 80 -22.48 19.56 19.52
N SER A 81 -23.01 20.26 20.51
CA SER A 81 -24.44 20.58 20.56
C SER A 81 -24.78 21.60 19.46
N ASP A 82 -26.05 21.70 19.08
CA ASP A 82 -26.50 22.68 18.07
C ASP A 82 -26.14 24.13 18.47
N GLU A 83 -26.09 24.42 19.78
CA GLU A 83 -25.69 25.73 20.31
C GLU A 83 -24.19 26.01 20.16
N GLU A 84 -23.35 24.98 20.34
CA GLU A 84 -21.90 25.09 20.20
C GLU A 84 -21.47 25.21 18.73
N LEU A 85 -22.21 24.58 17.80
CA LEU A 85 -22.00 24.82 16.36
C LEU A 85 -22.33 26.26 16.00
N ALA A 86 -23.49 26.76 16.42
CA ALA A 86 -23.93 28.12 16.11
C ALA A 86 -22.97 29.18 16.67
N ALA A 87 -22.43 28.96 17.88
CA ALA A 87 -21.44 29.86 18.45
C ALA A 87 -20.13 29.88 17.62
N LYS A 88 -19.64 28.71 17.22
CA LYS A 88 -18.44 28.62 16.36
C LYS A 88 -18.65 29.19 14.98
N GLU A 89 -19.84 29.00 14.38
CA GLU A 89 -20.19 29.59 13.10
C GLU A 89 -20.20 31.12 13.18
N GLN A 90 -20.76 31.69 14.25
CA GLN A 90 -20.74 33.15 14.48
C GLN A 90 -19.35 33.71 14.73
N GLU A 91 -18.50 32.96 15.44
CA GLU A 91 -17.10 33.35 15.64
C GLU A 91 -16.34 33.32 14.31
N VAL A 92 -16.52 32.28 13.50
CA VAL A 92 -15.90 32.15 12.17
C VAL A 92 -16.40 33.23 11.22
N GLU A 93 -17.69 33.56 11.21
CA GLU A 93 -18.22 34.66 10.40
C GLU A 93 -17.61 36.01 10.79
N LYS A 94 -17.44 36.27 12.10
CA LYS A 94 -16.77 37.49 12.58
C LYS A 94 -15.31 37.53 12.17
N GLU A 95 -14.57 36.44 12.35
CA GLU A 95 -13.16 36.38 11.93
C GLU A 95 -13.01 36.57 10.42
N ILE A 96 -13.92 36.01 9.61
CA ILE A 96 -13.93 36.20 8.15
C ILE A 96 -14.27 37.66 7.80
N ALA A 97 -15.23 38.28 8.48
CA ALA A 97 -15.60 39.67 8.26
C ALA A 97 -14.47 40.63 8.66
N GLU A 98 -13.88 40.44 9.84
CA GLU A 98 -12.73 41.22 10.32
C GLU A 98 -11.52 41.04 9.39
N ALA A 99 -11.23 39.80 8.94
CA ALA A 99 -10.16 39.56 7.98
C ALA A 99 -10.45 40.19 6.60
N ALA A 100 -11.70 40.22 6.16
CA ALA A 100 -12.10 40.88 4.92
C ALA A 100 -11.98 42.41 5.03
N GLU A 101 -12.33 42.98 6.18
CA GLU A 101 -12.18 44.40 6.50
C GLU A 101 -10.69 44.79 6.60
N GLU A 102 -9.87 43.99 7.28
CA GLU A 102 -8.41 44.19 7.39
C GLU A 102 -7.72 44.12 6.01
N LEU A 103 -8.20 43.24 5.13
CA LEU A 103 -7.73 43.12 3.76
C LEU A 103 -8.34 44.17 2.81
N GLY A 104 -9.21 45.06 3.29
CA GLY A 104 -9.84 46.13 2.51
C GLY A 104 -10.78 45.61 1.41
N LEU A 105 -11.33 44.42 1.58
CA LEU A 105 -12.23 43.76 0.62
C LEU A 105 -13.71 44.17 0.82
N VAL A 106 -14.02 44.91 1.88
CA VAL A 106 -15.34 45.51 2.14
C VAL A 106 -15.21 47.02 1.90
N GLU A 107 -15.63 47.50 0.73
CA GLU A 107 -15.72 48.94 0.47
C GLU A 107 -16.97 49.49 1.18
N GLU A 108 -16.77 50.50 2.05
CA GLU A 108 -17.86 51.32 2.57
C GLU A 108 -18.43 52.15 1.41
N ASP A 109 -19.58 51.72 0.88
CA ASP A 109 -20.40 52.59 0.04
C ASP A 109 -20.99 53.73 0.89
N GLU A 110 -20.37 54.91 0.85
CA GLU A 110 -21.04 56.20 1.09
C GLU A 110 -20.68 57.25 0.01
N SER A 111 -21.56 57.33 -1.00
CA SER A 111 -22.21 58.51 -1.61
C SER A 111 -21.45 59.80 -2.04
N GLU A 112 -21.61 60.11 -3.35
CA GLU A 112 -21.75 61.43 -4.06
C GLU A 112 -20.58 62.44 -3.96
N VAL A 113 -20.01 63.03 -5.02
CA VAL A 113 -20.59 63.99 -6.00
C VAL A 113 -19.64 64.15 -7.22
N ALA A 114 -20.22 64.44 -8.41
CA ALA A 114 -19.68 65.24 -9.53
C ALA A 114 -19.30 64.51 -10.85
N ALA A 115 -20.24 64.49 -11.80
CA ALA A 115 -20.09 65.27 -13.04
C ALA A 115 -21.36 65.16 -13.91
N ASN A 116 -22.23 66.16 -13.82
CA ASN A 116 -23.16 66.51 -14.89
C ASN A 116 -22.31 67.04 -16.06
N SER A 117 -22.26 66.31 -17.19
CA SER A 117 -22.32 66.85 -18.58
C SER A 117 -21.69 65.89 -19.59
N THR A 118 -22.51 65.08 -20.27
CA THR A 118 -22.47 64.95 -21.74
C THR A 118 -23.79 64.34 -22.19
N GLU A 119 -24.59 65.20 -22.81
CA GLU A 119 -25.78 64.88 -23.61
C GLU A 119 -25.43 63.98 -24.82
N GLU A 120 -26.50 63.50 -25.46
CA GLU A 120 -26.58 62.77 -26.75
C GLU A 120 -26.35 61.24 -26.62
N ILE A 121 -27.32 60.36 -26.85
CA ILE A 121 -28.34 60.23 -27.91
C ILE A 121 -29.57 59.48 -27.35
#